data_AF-A0A7A6KPY3-F1
#
_entry.id   AF-A0A7A6KPY3-F1
#
_cell.length_a   1.000
_cell.length_b   1.000
_cell.length_c   1.000
_cell.angle_alpha   90.00
_cell.angle_beta   90.00
_cell.angle_gamma   90.00
#
_symmetry.space_group_name_H-M   'P 1'
#
loop_
_entity.id
_entity.type
_entity.pdbx_description
1 polymer ?
#
loop_
_entity_poly.entity_id
_entity_poly.type
_entity_poly.pdbx_seq_one_letter_code
_entity_poly.pdbx_strand_id
1 'polypeptide(L)'
;GQYSVTLLVEGFPPSHAGTITVYEGSRPGTLNDFLGAMTEDDVMPEALRRFEAMVEEVARNAEAASQSAAAAKKSETAAASSKNAAKTSETNAANSAQAAATSKTASANSATAAKKSETNAKNSETAAKTSETNAKSSQTAAKTSETNAKASETAAKNSQVAAAQSE
;
A
#
# COMPACT_ATOMS: atom_id res chain seq x y z
N GLY A 1 23.86 -30.79 68.37
CA GLY A 1 23.47 -32.20 68.50
C GLY A 1 21.96 -32.32 68.61
N GLN A 2 21.40 -33.46 68.23
CA GLN A 2 19.98 -33.79 68.42
C GLN A 2 19.83 -34.59 69.73
N TYR A 3 18.82 -34.25 70.53
CA TYR A 3 18.63 -34.81 71.87
C TYR A 3 17.17 -35.22 72.07
N SER A 4 16.95 -36.44 72.57
CA SER A 4 15.64 -36.93 72.98
C SER A 4 15.34 -36.49 74.40
N VAL A 5 14.18 -35.89 74.63
CA VAL A 5 13.74 -35.34 75.90
C VAL A 5 12.65 -36.23 76.50
N THR A 6 12.87 -36.65 77.75
CA THR A 6 11.93 -37.48 78.52
C THR A 6 11.68 -36.84 79.87
N LEU A 7 10.41 -36.70 80.24
CA LEU A 7 9.98 -36.13 81.52
C LEU A 7 9.74 -37.25 82.53
N LEU A 8 10.27 -37.09 83.74
CA LEU A 8 10.06 -37.98 84.86
C LEU A 8 9.34 -37.22 85.98
N VAL A 9 8.17 -37.71 86.39
CA VAL A 9 7.39 -37.17 87.49
C VAL A 9 7.25 -38.28 88.54
N GLU A 10 7.52 -37.95 89.80
CA GLU A 10 7.48 -38.92 90.90
C GLU A 10 6.07 -39.53 91.05
N GLY A 11 5.97 -40.85 90.87
CA GLY A 11 4.70 -41.59 90.86
C GLY A 11 4.12 -41.91 89.48
N PHE A 12 4.72 -41.44 88.38
CA PHE A 12 4.29 -41.70 87.00
C PHE A 12 5.43 -42.30 86.15
N PRO A 13 5.12 -43.14 85.14
CA PRO A 13 6.12 -43.65 84.23
C PRO A 13 6.75 -42.51 83.39
N PRO A 14 8.05 -42.61 83.03
CA PRO A 14 8.70 -41.61 82.19
C PRO A 14 7.94 -41.40 80.88
N SER A 15 7.69 -40.15 80.51
CA SER A 15 6.97 -39.79 79.28
C SER A 15 7.89 -39.08 78.29
N HIS A 16 7.91 -39.53 77.05
CA HIS A 16 8.69 -38.89 76.00
C HIS A 16 8.04 -37.56 75.61
N ALA A 17 8.75 -36.46 75.85
CA ALA A 17 8.24 -35.11 75.62
C ALA A 17 8.53 -34.60 74.20
N GLY A 18 9.54 -35.15 73.53
CA GLY A 18 9.90 -34.82 72.15
C GLY A 18 11.40 -34.82 71.92
N THR A 19 11.81 -34.37 70.74
CA THR A 19 13.21 -34.22 70.34
C THR A 19 13.55 -32.75 70.18
N ILE A 20 14.70 -32.33 70.68
CA ILE A 20 15.24 -30.98 70.47
C ILE A 20 16.54 -31.04 69.68
N THR A 21 16.82 -29.96 68.95
CA THR A 21 18.10 -29.79 68.27
C THR A 21 18.81 -28.58 68.86
N VAL A 22 20.01 -28.79 69.42
CA VAL A 22 20.83 -27.72 70.02
C VAL A 22 22.10 -27.55 69.20
N TYR A 23 22.21 -26.41 68.52
CA TYR A 23 23.39 -26.01 67.74
C TYR A 23 24.39 -25.25 68.62
N GLU A 24 25.68 -25.25 68.25
CA GLU A 24 26.75 -24.54 68.97
C GLU A 24 26.50 -23.02 69.10
N GLY A 25 25.75 -22.43 68.16
CA GLY A 25 25.30 -21.03 68.20
C GLY A 25 23.89 -20.81 68.78
N SER A 26 23.27 -21.82 69.39
CA SER A 26 21.90 -21.68 69.92
C SER A 26 21.87 -20.74 71.12
N ARG A 27 20.90 -19.82 71.14
CA ARG A 27 20.72 -18.89 72.26
C ARG A 27 20.28 -19.66 73.51
N PRO A 28 20.80 -19.33 74.72
CA PRO A 28 20.28 -19.90 75.97
C PRO A 28 18.78 -19.64 76.12
N GLY A 29 18.01 -20.65 76.52
CA GLY A 29 16.56 -20.59 76.65
C GLY A 29 16.02 -21.72 77.53
N THR A 30 14.71 -21.78 77.70
CA THR A 30 14.02 -22.85 78.44
C THR A 30 13.85 -24.09 77.57
N LEU A 31 13.69 -25.26 78.19
CA LEU A 31 13.46 -26.53 77.48
C LEU A 31 12.25 -26.44 76.52
N ASN A 32 11.21 -25.69 76.90
CA ASN A 32 10.03 -25.47 76.06
C ASN A 32 10.34 -24.60 74.82
N ASP A 33 11.30 -23.67 74.91
CA ASP A 33 11.75 -22.87 73.77
C ASP A 33 12.43 -23.75 72.70
N PHE A 34 13.03 -24.87 73.11
CA PHE A 34 13.61 -25.85 72.20
C PHE A 34 12.62 -26.92 71.73
N LEU A 35 11.61 -27.29 72.54
CA LEU A 35 10.57 -28.30 72.24
C LEU A 35 9.48 -27.84 71.24
N GLY A 36 9.83 -26.94 70.34
CA GLY A 36 8.93 -26.34 69.36
C GLY A 36 9.62 -25.30 68.48
N ALA A 37 10.93 -25.09 68.69
CA ALA A 37 11.75 -24.33 67.75
C ALA A 37 11.75 -25.06 66.40
N MET A 38 11.41 -24.32 65.34
CA MET A 38 11.64 -24.79 63.97
C MET A 38 13.10 -25.21 63.83
N THR A 39 13.31 -26.48 63.53
CA THR A 39 14.64 -27.03 63.28
C THR A 39 15.10 -26.68 61.87
N GLU A 40 16.40 -26.74 61.57
CA GLU A 40 16.86 -26.55 60.18
C GLU A 40 16.19 -27.54 59.22
N ASP A 41 15.83 -28.74 59.68
CA ASP A 41 15.06 -29.73 58.91
C ASP A 41 13.64 -29.25 58.57
N ASP A 42 13.07 -28.30 59.32
CA ASP A 42 11.76 -27.69 59.02
C ASP A 42 11.88 -26.52 58.02
N VAL A 43 13.03 -25.83 57.99
CA VAL A 43 13.28 -24.66 57.12
C VAL A 43 13.93 -25.06 55.79
N MET A 44 14.74 -26.12 55.76
CA MET A 44 15.40 -26.67 54.58
C MET A 44 14.42 -27.06 53.45
N PRO A 45 13.23 -27.64 53.73
CA PRO A 45 12.19 -27.86 52.75
C PRO A 45 11.66 -26.56 52.14
N GLU A 46 11.51 -25.50 52.95
CA GLU A 46 10.97 -24.22 52.49
C GLU A 46 11.99 -23.44 51.65
N ALA A 47 13.27 -23.44 52.05
CA ALA A 47 14.36 -22.82 51.32
C ALA A 47 14.55 -23.45 49.93
N LEU A 48 14.49 -24.79 49.84
CA LEU A 48 14.56 -25.50 48.56
C LEU A 48 13.36 -25.16 47.67
N ARG A 49 12.14 -25.09 48.23
CA ARG A 49 10.93 -24.70 47.47
C ARG A 49 11.02 -23.28 46.90
N ARG A 50 11.58 -22.34 47.67
CA ARG A 50 11.81 -20.96 47.21
C ARG A 50 12.90 -20.89 46.13
N PHE A 51 13.94 -21.71 46.26
CA PHE A 51 14.98 -21.83 45.24
C PHE A 51 14.44 -22.40 43.93
N GLU A 52 13.65 -23.48 43.99
CA GLU A 52 12.96 -24.05 42.82
C GLU A 52 12.06 -23.02 42.14
N ALA A 53 11.25 -22.28 42.91
CA ALA A 53 10.40 -21.23 42.36
C ALA A 53 11.20 -20.11 41.68
N MET A 54 12.35 -19.72 42.25
CA MET A 54 13.25 -18.75 41.64
C MET A 54 13.85 -19.28 40.34
N VAL A 55 14.28 -20.53 40.30
CA VAL A 55 14.82 -21.16 39.08
C VAL A 55 13.75 -21.21 37.99
N GLU A 56 12.50 -21.55 38.32
CA GLU A 56 11.38 -21.49 37.36
C GLU A 56 11.10 -20.07 36.87
N GLU A 57 11.20 -19.06 37.72
CA GLU A 57 11.06 -17.65 37.33
C GLU A 57 12.18 -17.22 36.40
N VAL A 58 13.44 -17.57 36.70
CA VAL A 58 14.59 -17.29 35.83
C VAL A 58 14.42 -17.97 34.48
N ALA A 59 13.96 -19.24 34.45
CA ALA A 59 13.69 -19.95 33.21
C ALA A 59 12.59 -19.26 32.38
N ARG A 60 11.50 -18.84 33.03
CA ARG A 60 10.42 -18.08 32.36
C ARG A 60 10.91 -16.73 31.83
N ASN A 61 11.71 -16.01 32.59
CA ASN A 61 12.27 -14.73 32.16
C ASN A 61 13.26 -14.90 30.99
N ALA A 62 14.09 -15.94 31.01
CA ALA A 62 15.00 -16.25 29.90
C ALA A 62 14.21 -16.59 28.61
N GLU A 63 13.14 -17.36 28.73
CA GLU A 63 12.26 -17.68 27.60
C GLU A 63 11.55 -16.43 27.07
N ALA A 64 11.01 -15.58 27.95
CA ALA A 64 10.40 -14.31 27.56
C ALA A 64 11.40 -13.36 26.86
N ALA A 65 12.66 -13.33 27.32
CA ALA A 65 13.73 -12.56 26.69
C ALA A 65 14.07 -13.12 25.30
N SER A 66 14.14 -14.45 25.15
CA SER A 66 14.34 -15.12 23.86
C SER A 66 13.24 -14.79 22.85
N GLN A 67 11.98 -14.89 23.27
CA GLN A 67 10.82 -14.52 22.44
C GLN A 67 10.85 -13.03 22.06
N SER A 68 11.22 -12.16 23.00
CA SER A 68 11.35 -10.72 22.75
C SER A 68 12.43 -10.42 21.72
N ALA A 69 13.58 -11.10 21.80
CA ALA A 69 14.66 -10.96 20.82
C ALA A 69 14.22 -11.45 19.41
N ALA A 70 13.49 -12.57 19.35
CA ALA A 70 12.94 -13.07 18.09
C ALA A 70 11.91 -12.10 17.47
N ALA A 71 11.03 -11.53 18.30
CA ALA A 71 10.06 -10.52 17.88
C ALA A 71 10.76 -9.25 17.36
N ALA A 72 11.79 -8.78 18.05
CA ALA A 72 12.60 -7.66 17.62
C ALA A 72 13.26 -7.92 16.26
N LYS A 73 13.81 -9.12 16.04
CA LYS A 73 14.40 -9.48 14.74
C LYS A 73 13.37 -9.50 13.61
N LYS A 74 12.17 -10.03 13.87
CA LYS A 74 11.06 -10.00 12.91
C LYS A 74 10.64 -8.56 12.59
N SER A 75 10.60 -7.69 13.59
CA SER A 75 10.29 -6.27 13.42
C SER A 75 11.35 -5.56 12.57
N GLU A 76 12.64 -5.85 12.77
CA GLU A 76 13.73 -5.31 11.95
C GLU A 76 13.57 -5.71 10.48
N THR A 77 13.26 -6.97 10.20
CA THR A 77 12.98 -7.44 8.83
C THR A 77 11.77 -6.73 8.22
N ALA A 78 10.68 -6.58 8.97
CA ALA A 78 9.48 -5.89 8.51
C ALA A 78 9.76 -4.40 8.19
N ALA A 79 10.59 -3.73 9.01
CA ALA A 79 11.01 -2.36 8.77
C ALA A 79 11.86 -2.23 7.49
N ALA A 80 12.78 -3.17 7.25
CA ALA A 80 13.57 -3.23 6.02
C ALA A 80 12.69 -3.44 4.78
N SER A 81 11.72 -4.36 4.84
CA SER A 81 10.74 -4.56 3.77
C SER A 81 9.91 -3.31 3.52
N SER A 82 9.47 -2.62 4.58
CA SER A 82 8.69 -1.38 4.48
C SER A 82 9.49 -0.26 3.81
N LYS A 83 10.79 -0.12 4.15
CA LYS A 83 11.70 0.83 3.50
C LYS A 83 11.81 0.56 1.99
N ASN A 84 11.93 -0.70 1.59
CA ASN A 84 11.99 -1.06 0.17
C ASN A 84 10.66 -0.77 -0.54
N ALA A 85 9.53 -1.10 0.07
CA ALA A 85 8.21 -0.79 -0.47
C ALA A 85 7.97 0.72 -0.64
N ALA A 86 8.45 1.53 0.31
CA ALA A 86 8.43 2.99 0.19
C ALA A 86 9.27 3.46 -1.00
N LYS A 87 10.48 2.91 -1.19
CA LYS A 87 11.33 3.25 -2.34
C LYS A 87 10.69 2.87 -3.68
N THR A 88 10.06 1.70 -3.77
CA THR A 88 9.28 1.30 -4.95
C THR A 88 8.12 2.27 -5.20
N SER A 89 7.44 2.70 -4.15
CA SER A 89 6.33 3.66 -4.25
C SER A 89 6.80 5.03 -4.76
N GLU A 90 7.96 5.52 -4.31
CA GLU A 90 8.58 6.73 -4.85
C GLU A 90 8.88 6.60 -6.36
N THR A 91 9.44 5.48 -6.80
CA THR A 91 9.70 5.22 -8.23
C THR A 91 8.41 5.19 -9.04
N ASN A 92 7.37 4.54 -8.53
CA ASN A 92 6.06 4.48 -9.20
C ASN A 92 5.44 5.88 -9.32
N ALA A 93 5.53 6.70 -8.27
CA ALA A 93 5.04 8.08 -8.30
C ALA A 93 5.78 8.92 -9.36
N ALA A 94 7.11 8.79 -9.46
CA ALA A 94 7.89 9.47 -10.49
C ALA A 94 7.50 9.03 -11.91
N ASN A 95 7.29 7.73 -12.12
CA ASN A 95 6.83 7.19 -13.40
C ASN A 95 5.45 7.71 -13.79
N SER A 96 4.51 7.76 -12.83
CA SER A 96 3.17 8.33 -13.04
C SER A 96 3.24 9.82 -13.39
N ALA A 97 4.11 10.59 -12.73
CA ALA A 97 4.32 12.00 -13.06
C ALA A 97 4.86 12.18 -14.50
N GLN A 98 5.81 11.34 -14.91
CA GLN A 98 6.34 11.37 -16.28
C GLN A 98 5.27 10.99 -17.32
N ALA A 99 4.46 9.98 -17.04
CA ALA A 99 3.35 9.58 -17.92
C ALA A 99 2.31 10.72 -18.06
N ALA A 100 1.98 11.41 -16.97
CA ALA A 100 1.09 12.56 -16.98
C ALA A 100 1.66 13.72 -17.81
N ALA A 101 2.97 14.00 -17.70
CA ALA A 101 3.64 15.02 -18.52
C ALA A 101 3.59 14.67 -20.02
N THR A 102 3.85 13.41 -20.38
CA THR A 102 3.74 12.93 -21.77
C THR A 102 2.31 13.07 -22.29
N SER A 103 1.31 12.69 -21.48
CA SER A 103 -0.11 12.82 -21.83
C SER A 103 -0.52 14.28 -22.08
N LYS A 104 -0.04 15.21 -21.24
CA LYS A 104 -0.26 16.65 -21.42
C LYS A 104 0.29 17.15 -22.76
N THR A 105 1.50 16.74 -23.13
CA THR A 105 2.11 17.09 -24.43
C THR A 105 1.32 16.50 -25.60
N ALA A 106 0.91 15.24 -25.51
CA ALA A 106 0.08 14.60 -26.54
C ALA A 106 -1.25 15.35 -26.73
N SER A 107 -1.92 15.73 -25.64
CA SER A 107 -3.17 16.51 -25.69
C SER A 107 -2.96 17.88 -26.34
N ALA A 108 -1.86 18.57 -26.07
CA ALA A 108 -1.56 19.86 -26.70
C ALA A 108 -1.32 19.71 -28.21
N ASN A 109 -0.64 18.65 -28.63
CA ASN A 109 -0.43 18.33 -30.04
C ASN A 109 -1.76 18.01 -30.74
N SER A 110 -2.62 17.21 -30.11
CA SER A 110 -3.97 16.92 -30.63
C SER A 110 -4.81 18.18 -30.78
N ALA A 111 -4.77 19.10 -29.81
CA ALA A 111 -5.47 20.39 -29.92
C ALA A 111 -4.96 21.23 -31.09
N THR A 112 -3.65 21.22 -31.35
CA THR A 112 -3.04 21.91 -32.48
C THR A 112 -3.46 21.29 -33.82
N ALA A 113 -3.47 19.95 -33.90
CA ALA A 113 -3.94 19.23 -35.07
C ALA A 113 -5.42 19.50 -35.36
N ALA A 114 -6.26 19.54 -34.33
CA ALA A 114 -7.68 19.88 -34.45
C ALA A 114 -7.89 21.29 -35.02
N LYS A 115 -7.16 22.30 -34.52
CA LYS A 115 -7.20 23.67 -35.09
C LYS A 115 -6.78 23.71 -36.55
N LYS A 116 -5.73 22.96 -36.92
CA LYS A 116 -5.30 22.84 -38.32
C LYS A 116 -6.39 22.21 -39.20
N SER A 117 -7.06 21.18 -38.69
CA SER A 117 -8.17 20.53 -39.38
C SER A 117 -9.35 21.48 -39.58
N GLU A 118 -9.70 22.29 -38.57
CA GLU A 118 -10.73 23.32 -38.67
C GLU A 118 -10.42 24.34 -39.76
N THR A 119 -9.18 24.83 -39.83
CA THR A 119 -8.74 25.75 -40.90
C THR A 119 -8.86 25.09 -42.27
N ASN A 120 -8.43 23.85 -42.41
CA ASN A 120 -8.53 23.12 -43.68
C ASN A 120 -10.00 22.94 -44.11
N ALA A 121 -10.90 22.64 -43.17
CA ALA A 121 -12.33 22.51 -43.45
C ALA A 121 -12.93 23.83 -43.97
N LYS A 122 -12.59 24.97 -43.34
CA LYS A 122 -13.00 26.32 -43.79
C LYS A 122 -12.47 26.65 -45.20
N ASN A 123 -11.23 26.26 -45.49
CA ASN A 123 -10.64 26.43 -46.81
C ASN A 123 -11.39 25.59 -47.86
N SER A 124 -11.70 24.33 -47.55
CA SER A 124 -12.49 23.46 -48.41
C SER A 124 -13.90 23.99 -48.64
N GLU A 125 -14.56 24.54 -47.62
CA GLU A 125 -15.87 25.19 -47.76
C GLU A 125 -15.79 26.39 -48.74
N THR A 126 -14.75 27.21 -48.61
CA THR A 126 -14.52 28.37 -49.49
C THR A 126 -14.26 27.95 -50.93
N ALA A 127 -13.45 26.89 -51.12
CA ALA A 127 -13.18 26.33 -52.44
C ALA A 127 -14.47 25.79 -53.07
N ALA A 128 -15.31 25.09 -52.31
CA ALA A 128 -16.59 24.58 -52.79
C ALA A 128 -17.55 25.70 -53.24
N LYS A 129 -17.67 26.80 -52.47
CA LYS A 129 -18.48 27.99 -52.87
C LYS A 129 -17.94 28.65 -54.14
N THR A 130 -16.63 28.72 -54.29
CA THR A 130 -16.00 29.22 -55.51
C THR A 130 -16.33 28.33 -56.70
N SER A 131 -16.23 27.01 -56.55
CA SER A 131 -16.61 26.04 -57.58
C SER A 131 -18.08 26.13 -57.97
N GLU A 132 -18.98 26.31 -57.01
CA GLU A 132 -20.42 26.52 -57.27
C GLU A 132 -20.65 27.79 -58.11
N THR A 133 -19.98 28.89 -57.77
CA THR A 133 -20.04 30.15 -58.52
C THR A 133 -19.55 29.96 -59.95
N ASN A 134 -18.42 29.29 -60.13
CA ASN A 134 -17.87 29.00 -61.46
C ASN A 134 -18.80 28.11 -62.29
N ALA A 135 -19.44 27.11 -61.68
CA ALA A 135 -20.41 26.26 -62.36
C ALA A 135 -21.62 27.06 -62.86
N LYS A 136 -22.14 27.99 -62.05
CA LYS A 136 -23.24 28.89 -62.45
C LYS A 136 -22.85 29.84 -63.58
N SER A 137 -21.63 30.37 -63.56
CA SER A 137 -21.08 31.17 -64.65
C SER A 137 -20.98 30.37 -65.95
N SER A 138 -20.45 29.13 -65.88
CA SER A 138 -20.38 28.23 -67.05
C SER A 138 -21.75 27.87 -67.60
N GLN A 139 -22.74 27.62 -66.73
CA GLN A 139 -24.12 27.39 -67.16
C GLN A 139 -24.70 28.61 -67.91
N THR A 140 -24.42 29.82 -67.42
CA THR A 140 -24.85 31.06 -68.06
C THR A 140 -24.19 31.22 -69.43
N ALA A 141 -22.87 30.99 -69.52
CA ALA A 141 -22.14 31.06 -70.78
C ALA A 141 -22.66 30.05 -71.81
N ALA A 142 -22.96 28.81 -71.39
CA ALA A 142 -23.55 27.79 -72.26
C ALA A 142 -24.90 28.24 -72.83
N LYS A 143 -25.78 28.81 -71.99
CA LYS A 143 -27.10 29.30 -72.42
C LYS A 143 -27.01 30.48 -73.39
N THR A 144 -26.02 31.36 -73.20
CA THR A 144 -25.71 32.43 -74.17
C THR A 144 -25.25 31.84 -75.49
N SER A 145 -24.36 30.85 -75.48
CA SER A 145 -23.92 30.15 -76.71
C SER A 145 -25.06 29.47 -77.45
N GLU A 146 -25.98 28.81 -76.75
CA GLU A 146 -27.20 28.23 -77.36
C GLU A 146 -28.06 29.31 -78.04
N THR A 147 -28.21 30.47 -77.41
CA THR A 147 -28.97 31.60 -77.96
C THR A 147 -28.31 32.14 -79.22
N ASN A 148 -26.98 32.33 -79.19
CA ASN A 148 -26.21 32.80 -80.33
C ASN A 148 -26.24 31.80 -81.50
N ALA A 149 -26.20 30.49 -81.23
CA ALA A 149 -26.31 29.46 -82.26
C ALA A 149 -27.65 29.53 -82.99
N LYS A 150 -28.77 29.69 -82.26
CA LYS A 150 -30.10 29.87 -82.85
C LYS A 150 -30.22 31.15 -83.68
N ALA A 151 -29.61 32.24 -83.21
CA ALA A 151 -29.57 33.50 -83.96
C ALA A 151 -28.79 33.33 -85.28
N SER A 152 -27.63 32.67 -85.25
CA SER A 152 -26.84 32.36 -86.44
C SER A 152 -27.56 31.45 -87.42
N GLU A 153 -28.27 30.42 -86.94
CA GLU A 153 -29.10 29.55 -87.77
C GLU A 153 -30.21 30.33 -88.49
N THR A 154 -30.89 31.23 -87.77
CA THR A 154 -31.90 32.12 -88.33
C THR A 154 -31.31 33.04 -89.40
N ALA A 155 -30.16 33.66 -89.12
CA ALA A 155 -29.46 34.53 -90.07
C ALA A 155 -29.06 33.79 -91.34
N ALA A 156 -28.52 32.56 -91.21
CA ALA A 156 -28.16 31.72 -92.34
C ALA A 156 -29.38 31.38 -93.21
N LYS A 157 -30.54 31.08 -92.58
CA LYS A 157 -31.77 30.80 -93.31
C LYS A 157 -32.29 32.02 -94.07
N ASN A 158 -32.23 33.20 -93.47
CA ASN A 158 -32.61 34.45 -94.13
C ASN A 158 -31.71 34.75 -95.33
N SER A 159 -30.39 34.55 -95.20
CA SER A 159 -29.45 34.72 -96.31
C SER A 159 -29.73 33.75 -97.47
N GLN A 160 -30.09 32.49 -97.18
CA GLN A 160 -30.51 31.55 -98.22
C GLN A 160 -31.76 32.03 -98.99
N VAL A 161 -32.75 32.57 -98.27
CA VAL A 161 -33.98 33.09 -98.89
C VAL A 161 -33.67 34.30 -99.77
N ALA A 162 -32.85 35.24 -99.30
CA ALA A 162 -32.47 36.42 -100.07
C ALA A 162 -31.69 36.06 -101.35
N ALA A 163 -30.79 35.09 -101.28
CA ALA A 163 -30.05 34.60 -102.45
C ALA A 163 -31.00 34.01 -103.52
N ALA A 164 -31.96 33.18 -103.11
CA ALA A 164 -32.94 32.58 -104.02
C ALA A 164 -33.89 33.59 -104.68
N GLN A 165 -34.07 34.78 -104.09
CA GLN A 165 -34.87 35.86 -104.67
C GLN A 165 -34.09 36.75 -105.66
N SER A 166 -32.76 36.59 -105.72
CA SER A 166 -31.87 37.44 -106.51
C SER A 166 -31.47 36.79 -107.86
N GLU A 167 -31.91 35.56 -108.13
CA GLU A 167 -31.77 34.81 -109.40
C GLU A 167 -33.03 34.95 -110.26
#